data_AF-A0A1Y0IVX4-F1
#
_entry.id   AF-A0A1Y0IVX4-F1
#
_cell.length_a   1.000
_cell.length_b   1.000
_cell.length_c   1.000
_cell.angle_alpha   90.00
_cell.angle_beta   90.00
_cell.angle_gamma   90.00
#
_symmetry.space_group_name_H-M   'P 1'
#
loop_
_entity.id
_entity.type
_entity.pdbx_description
1 polymer ?
#
loop_
_entity_poly.entity_id
_entity_poly.type
_entity_poly.pdbx_seq_one_letter_code
_entity_poly.pdbx_strand_id
1 'polypeptide(L)'
;MEQQVPVFQTYREVEQAVMAAVEKEIINGRFLKTLHNGGYSAAQIREFALQYSYYSRNFPRVLGAAVAAVEPLDRWWVPLVDNLWDEAGRGNPKGYHSKMYRTFLESVAPDVAVSDEHVPDYPVGGATQKAVKSFLSFLKSATTLEAMAAVGLGSELFAGLVMGEIGQGLRHPNYNQETRVNVGFWMAHADEHEPRHYQLCKDVLLDFSSPEELQTIYRAGLTIALSEARFYDELYEEMIAK
;
A
#
# COMPACT_ATOMS: atom_id res chain seq x y z
N MET A 1 5.43 -28.91 13.31
CA MET A 1 5.20 -28.03 14.47
C MET A 1 4.05 -27.12 14.09
N GLU A 2 2.86 -27.33 14.65
CA GLU A 2 1.80 -26.34 14.56
C GLU A 2 2.29 -25.08 15.27
N GLN A 3 2.48 -23.99 14.52
CA GLN A 3 2.70 -22.69 15.14
C GLN A 3 1.39 -22.34 15.86
N GLN A 4 1.47 -22.22 17.18
CA GLN A 4 0.35 -21.87 18.02
C GLN A 4 -0.14 -20.48 17.60
N VAL A 5 -1.39 -20.38 17.16
CA VAL A 5 -1.98 -19.09 16.76
C VAL A 5 -2.01 -18.19 17.99
N PRO A 6 -1.44 -16.97 17.93
CA PRO A 6 -1.41 -16.06 19.07
C PRO A 6 -2.84 -15.72 19.51
N VAL A 7 -3.08 -15.76 20.83
CA VAL A 7 -4.35 -15.33 21.41
C VAL A 7 -4.21 -13.88 21.84
N PHE A 8 -5.08 -13.01 21.31
CA PHE A 8 -5.08 -11.59 21.59
C PHE A 8 -6.13 -11.23 22.64
N GLN A 9 -5.77 -10.35 23.57
CA GLN A 9 -6.64 -9.78 24.60
C GLN A 9 -7.02 -8.34 24.30
N THR A 10 -6.22 -7.63 23.47
CA THR A 10 -6.48 -6.24 23.12
C THR A 10 -6.21 -5.98 21.64
N TYR A 11 -6.89 -4.97 21.09
CA TYR A 11 -6.61 -4.48 19.73
C TYR A 11 -5.15 -4.03 19.56
N ARG A 12 -4.56 -3.45 20.61
CA ARG A 12 -3.16 -3.02 20.59
C ARG A 12 -2.20 -4.18 20.33
N GLU A 13 -2.45 -5.36 20.90
CA GLU A 13 -1.63 -6.54 20.65
C GLU A 13 -1.75 -7.00 19.19
N VAL A 14 -2.93 -6.86 18.60
CA VAL A 14 -3.18 -7.13 17.17
C VAL A 14 -2.37 -6.15 16.29
N GLU A 15 -2.44 -4.85 16.58
CA GLU A 15 -1.64 -3.83 15.87
C GLU A 15 -0.14 -4.15 15.94
N GLN A 16 0.36 -4.44 17.13
CA GLN A 16 1.77 -4.76 17.35
C GLN A 16 2.21 -6.01 16.60
N ALA A 17 1.36 -7.04 16.55
CA ALA A 17 1.67 -8.27 15.84
C ALA A 17 1.70 -8.09 14.31
N VAL A 18 0.79 -7.26 13.75
CA VAL A 18 0.84 -6.92 12.33
C VAL A 18 2.04 -6.04 12.01
N MET A 19 2.32 -5.01 12.82
CA MET A 19 3.50 -4.17 12.65
C MET A 19 4.80 -4.96 12.73
N ALA A 20 4.92 -5.92 13.64
CA ALA A 20 6.10 -6.78 13.71
C ALA A 20 6.33 -7.58 12.42
N ALA A 21 5.25 -8.02 11.76
CA ALA A 21 5.34 -8.68 10.46
C ALA A 21 5.73 -7.70 9.35
N VAL A 22 5.14 -6.49 9.32
CA VAL A 22 5.48 -5.42 8.37
C VAL A 22 6.94 -5.00 8.52
N GLU A 23 7.41 -4.80 9.74
CA GLU A 23 8.80 -4.44 10.03
C GLU A 23 9.75 -5.52 9.52
N LYS A 24 9.43 -6.79 9.73
CA LYS A 24 10.27 -7.91 9.31
C LYS A 24 10.29 -8.08 7.79
N GLU A 25 9.12 -8.10 7.15
CA GLU A 25 8.95 -8.53 5.77
C GLU A 25 9.03 -7.36 4.76
N ILE A 26 8.64 -6.14 5.17
CA ILE A 26 8.64 -4.94 4.31
C ILE A 26 9.82 -4.03 4.67
N ILE A 27 9.82 -3.45 5.88
CA ILE A 27 10.81 -2.43 6.29
C ILE A 27 12.23 -2.99 6.25
N ASN A 28 12.41 -4.17 6.85
CA ASN A 28 13.68 -4.91 6.82
C ASN A 28 13.79 -5.87 5.62
N GLY A 29 12.84 -5.80 4.69
CA GLY A 29 12.81 -6.57 3.47
C GLY A 29 13.93 -6.15 2.50
N ARG A 30 14.22 -7.05 1.55
CA ARG A 30 15.32 -6.86 0.59
C ARG A 30 15.10 -5.64 -0.31
N PHE A 31 13.85 -5.37 -0.67
CA PHE A 31 13.48 -4.22 -1.48
C PHE A 31 13.92 -2.89 -0.84
N LEU A 32 13.42 -2.59 0.36
CA LEU A 32 13.73 -1.33 1.05
C LEU A 32 15.21 -1.25 1.43
N LYS A 33 15.81 -2.34 1.94
CA LYS A 33 17.26 -2.34 2.25
C LYS A 33 18.11 -1.98 1.04
N THR A 34 17.83 -2.57 -0.13
CA THR A 34 18.57 -2.26 -1.35
C THR A 34 18.31 -0.83 -1.83
N LEU A 35 17.06 -0.36 -1.70
CA LEU A 35 16.70 1.02 -2.02
C LEU A 35 17.52 2.01 -1.20
N HIS A 36 17.51 1.89 0.14
CA HIS A 36 18.22 2.81 1.05
C HIS A 36 19.73 2.77 0.88
N ASN A 37 20.30 1.63 0.52
CA ASN A 37 21.73 1.49 0.28
C ASN A 37 22.19 2.02 -1.09
N GLY A 38 21.28 2.57 -1.91
CA GLY A 38 21.63 3.03 -3.25
C GLY A 38 21.97 1.90 -4.22
N GLY A 39 21.49 0.68 -3.95
CA GLY A 39 21.91 -0.54 -4.61
C GLY A 39 21.23 -0.84 -5.95
N TYR A 40 20.20 -0.07 -6.32
CA TYR A 40 19.53 -0.24 -7.60
C TYR A 40 20.21 0.52 -8.74
N SER A 41 20.09 -0.01 -9.96
CA SER A 41 20.40 0.74 -11.17
C SER A 41 19.25 1.70 -11.54
N ALA A 42 19.52 2.68 -12.41
CA ALA A 42 18.48 3.55 -12.94
C ALA A 42 17.37 2.76 -13.66
N ALA A 43 17.74 1.69 -14.38
CA ALA A 43 16.77 0.81 -15.05
C ALA A 43 15.86 0.08 -14.04
N GLN A 44 16.38 -0.29 -12.87
CA GLN A 44 15.60 -0.92 -11.81
C GLN A 44 14.66 0.08 -11.12
N ILE A 45 15.12 1.30 -10.83
CA ILE A 45 14.23 2.36 -10.31
C ILE A 45 13.12 2.69 -11.31
N ARG A 46 13.46 2.74 -12.61
CA ARG A 46 12.50 2.88 -13.71
C ARG A 46 11.47 1.76 -13.71
N GLU A 47 11.90 0.50 -13.60
CA GLU A 47 11.02 -0.66 -13.52
C GLU A 47 10.07 -0.57 -12.31
N PHE A 48 10.61 -0.29 -11.12
CA PHE A 48 9.82 -0.12 -9.91
C PHE A 48 8.70 0.90 -10.11
N ALA A 49 9.02 2.07 -10.65
CA ALA A 49 8.04 3.13 -10.85
C ALA A 49 6.92 2.74 -11.84
N LEU A 50 7.29 2.05 -12.94
CA LEU A 50 6.31 1.61 -13.93
C LEU A 50 5.39 0.53 -13.38
N GLN A 51 5.93 -0.41 -12.60
CA GLN A 51 5.15 -1.46 -11.95
C GLN A 51 4.24 -0.89 -10.86
N TYR A 52 4.79 -0.07 -9.97
CA TYR A 52 4.03 0.50 -8.86
C TYR A 52 2.94 1.47 -9.34
N SER A 53 3.09 2.11 -10.52
CA SER A 53 2.01 2.86 -11.17
C SER A 53 0.72 2.04 -11.31
N TYR A 54 0.82 0.77 -11.69
CA TYR A 54 -0.36 -0.08 -11.83
C TYR A 54 -0.93 -0.43 -10.45
N TYR A 55 -0.09 -0.72 -9.45
CA TYR A 55 -0.55 -0.95 -8.08
C TYR A 55 -1.32 0.27 -7.52
N SER A 56 -0.70 1.45 -7.51
CA SER A 56 -1.28 2.70 -6.99
C SER A 56 -2.60 3.07 -7.69
N ARG A 57 -2.65 3.04 -9.02
CA ARG A 57 -3.89 3.39 -9.77
C ARG A 57 -5.03 2.39 -9.56
N ASN A 58 -4.76 1.20 -9.04
CA ASN A 58 -5.79 0.23 -8.68
C ASN A 58 -6.27 0.38 -7.22
N PHE A 59 -5.61 1.18 -6.39
CA PHE A 59 -6.01 1.38 -5.00
C PHE A 59 -7.45 1.93 -4.85
N PRO A 60 -7.94 2.88 -5.68
CA PRO A 60 -9.35 3.26 -5.68
C PRO A 60 -10.34 2.11 -5.92
N ARG A 61 -9.93 1.10 -6.72
CA ARG A 61 -10.76 -0.11 -6.94
C ARG A 61 -10.77 -1.02 -5.72
N VAL A 62 -9.66 -1.07 -4.97
CA VAL A 62 -9.57 -1.80 -3.69
C VAL A 62 -10.52 -1.16 -2.67
N LEU A 63 -10.47 0.16 -2.51
CA LEU A 63 -11.39 0.89 -1.63
C LEU A 63 -12.86 0.69 -2.04
N GLY A 64 -13.17 0.78 -3.34
CA GLY A 64 -14.50 0.49 -3.85
C GLY A 64 -14.98 -0.94 -3.56
N ALA A 65 -14.07 -1.93 -3.65
CA ALA A 65 -14.39 -3.31 -3.28
C ALA A 65 -14.63 -3.47 -1.77
N ALA A 66 -13.88 -2.75 -0.93
CA ALA A 66 -14.09 -2.74 0.51
C ALA A 66 -15.45 -2.11 0.88
N VAL A 67 -15.82 -1.00 0.26
CA VAL A 67 -17.15 -0.37 0.42
C VAL A 67 -18.26 -1.36 0.05
N ALA A 68 -18.08 -2.15 -1.01
CA ALA A 68 -19.05 -3.15 -1.43
C ALA A 68 -19.14 -4.37 -0.47
N ALA A 69 -18.10 -4.63 0.33
CA ALA A 69 -18.02 -5.78 1.24
C ALA A 69 -18.58 -5.50 2.64
N VAL A 70 -18.72 -4.24 3.02
CA VAL A 70 -19.24 -3.85 4.34
C VAL A 70 -20.76 -3.71 4.35
N GLU A 71 -21.36 -3.86 5.54
CA GLU A 71 -22.77 -3.56 5.75
C GLU A 71 -23.10 -2.09 5.42
N PRO A 72 -24.35 -1.79 4.99
CA PRO A 72 -24.79 -0.45 4.61
C PRO A 72 -25.09 0.43 5.84
N LEU A 73 -24.15 0.52 6.78
CA LEU A 73 -24.22 1.38 7.96
C LEU A 73 -23.08 2.40 7.90
N ASP A 74 -23.39 3.67 8.17
CA ASP A 74 -22.47 4.80 7.98
C ASP A 74 -21.10 4.58 8.63
N ARG A 75 -21.08 3.99 9.82
CA ARG A 75 -19.82 3.67 10.54
C ARG A 75 -18.84 2.82 9.71
N TRP A 76 -19.33 1.97 8.81
CA TRP A 76 -18.49 1.05 8.05
C TRP A 76 -17.97 1.63 6.74
N TRP A 77 -18.83 2.26 5.96
CA TRP A 77 -18.48 2.67 4.60
C TRP A 77 -17.95 4.10 4.51
N VAL A 78 -18.33 4.98 5.45
CA VAL A 78 -17.88 6.40 5.44
C VAL A 78 -16.37 6.53 5.57
N PRO A 79 -15.67 5.82 6.49
CA PRO A 79 -14.20 5.85 6.54
C PRO A 79 -13.54 5.48 5.21
N LEU A 80 -14.05 4.43 4.55
CA LEU A 80 -13.52 3.91 3.30
C LEU A 80 -13.76 4.86 2.12
N VAL A 81 -14.95 5.49 2.07
CA VAL A 81 -15.27 6.48 1.04
C VAL A 81 -14.51 7.78 1.24
N ASP A 82 -14.24 8.18 2.48
CA ASP A 82 -13.41 9.36 2.74
C ASP A 82 -11.94 9.14 2.31
N ASN A 83 -11.40 7.92 2.48
CA ASN A 83 -10.14 7.52 1.86
C ASN A 83 -10.21 7.59 0.33
N LEU A 84 -11.25 6.98 -0.27
CA LEU A 84 -11.46 7.01 -1.71
C LEU A 84 -11.61 8.44 -2.27
N TRP A 85 -12.16 9.36 -1.48
CA TRP A 85 -12.31 10.75 -1.86
C TRP A 85 -10.96 11.49 -1.87
N ASP A 86 -10.04 11.15 -0.97
CA ASP A 86 -8.67 11.66 -0.99
C ASP A 86 -7.90 11.18 -2.22
N GLU A 87 -8.06 9.91 -2.62
CA GLU A 87 -7.48 9.39 -3.87
C GLU A 87 -7.92 10.19 -5.11
N ALA A 88 -9.18 10.64 -5.11
CA ALA A 88 -9.76 11.52 -6.12
C ALA A 88 -9.40 13.01 -5.90
N GLY A 89 -8.40 13.33 -5.09
CA GLY A 89 -7.98 14.70 -4.78
C GLY A 89 -9.09 15.56 -4.18
N ARG A 90 -10.05 14.93 -3.50
CA ARG A 90 -11.30 15.54 -3.03
C ARG A 90 -12.07 16.30 -4.12
N GLY A 91 -12.05 15.80 -5.35
CA GLY A 91 -12.69 16.42 -6.52
C GLY A 91 -11.89 17.57 -7.13
N ASN A 92 -10.68 17.85 -6.66
CA ASN A 92 -9.74 18.77 -7.29
C ASN A 92 -8.77 17.98 -8.21
N PRO A 93 -8.85 18.13 -9.55
CA PRO A 93 -7.97 17.44 -10.49
C PRO A 93 -6.47 17.71 -10.32
N LYS A 94 -6.07 18.73 -9.54
CA LYS A 94 -4.67 18.95 -9.19
C LYS A 94 -4.19 18.06 -8.05
N GLY A 95 -5.10 17.55 -7.23
CA GLY A 95 -4.82 16.69 -6.08
C GLY A 95 -4.98 15.20 -6.36
N TYR A 96 -5.28 14.79 -7.59
CA TYR A 96 -5.42 13.36 -7.91
C TYR A 96 -4.12 12.62 -7.62
N HIS A 97 -4.18 11.54 -6.87
CA HIS A 97 -3.00 10.74 -6.53
C HIS A 97 -2.30 10.21 -7.79
N SER A 98 -3.08 9.79 -8.80
CA SER A 98 -2.56 9.37 -10.11
C SER A 98 -1.77 10.46 -10.83
N LYS A 99 -2.18 11.72 -10.69
CA LYS A 99 -1.47 12.88 -11.25
C LYS A 99 -0.19 13.16 -10.48
N MET A 100 -0.22 13.08 -9.15
CA MET A 100 0.98 13.22 -8.33
C MET A 100 1.99 12.11 -8.66
N TYR A 101 1.52 10.87 -8.81
CA TYR A 101 2.33 9.73 -9.23
C TYR A 101 2.94 9.90 -10.62
N ARG A 102 2.19 10.49 -11.57
CA ARG A 102 2.71 10.83 -12.90
C ARG A 102 3.97 11.70 -12.83
N THR A 103 4.06 12.64 -11.89
CA THR A 103 5.27 13.47 -11.74
C THR A 103 6.49 12.67 -11.27
N PHE A 104 6.28 11.58 -10.52
CA PHE A 104 7.35 10.64 -10.18
C PHE A 104 7.74 9.81 -11.41
N LEU A 105 6.77 9.25 -12.14
CA LEU A 105 7.01 8.51 -13.38
C LEU A 105 7.84 9.30 -14.39
N GLU A 106 7.43 10.54 -14.68
CA GLU A 106 8.13 11.41 -15.64
C GLU A 106 9.57 11.73 -15.21
N SER A 107 9.89 11.64 -13.90
CA SER A 107 11.26 11.87 -13.40
C SER A 107 12.19 10.65 -13.52
N VAL A 108 11.66 9.43 -13.62
CA VAL A 108 12.45 8.18 -13.63
C VAL A 108 12.27 7.33 -14.89
N ALA A 109 11.20 7.57 -15.65
CA ALA A 109 10.86 6.90 -16.90
C ALA A 109 10.45 7.91 -17.99
N PRO A 110 11.25 8.97 -18.26
CA PRO A 110 10.87 10.03 -19.21
C PRO A 110 10.73 9.54 -20.66
N ASP A 111 11.26 8.34 -20.95
CA ASP A 111 11.17 7.68 -22.24
C ASP A 111 9.84 6.92 -22.47
N VAL A 112 9.04 6.72 -21.42
CA VAL A 112 7.75 6.02 -21.50
C VAL A 112 6.63 7.01 -21.73
N ALA A 113 5.84 6.79 -22.78
CA ALA A 113 4.64 7.57 -23.03
C ALA A 113 3.62 7.37 -21.90
N VAL A 114 3.09 8.47 -21.36
CA VAL A 114 2.02 8.46 -20.36
C VAL A 114 0.81 9.17 -20.94
N SER A 115 -0.34 8.50 -20.96
CA SER A 115 -1.59 9.07 -21.45
C SER A 115 -2.10 10.24 -20.58
N ASP A 116 -3.10 10.95 -21.09
CA ASP A 116 -3.77 12.03 -20.36
C ASP A 116 -4.43 11.52 -19.06
N GLU A 117 -4.85 10.25 -19.04
CA GLU A 117 -5.38 9.54 -17.86
C GLU A 117 -4.28 8.97 -16.94
N HIS A 118 -3.04 9.43 -17.10
CA HIS A 118 -1.90 9.08 -16.24
C HIS A 118 -1.51 7.59 -16.29
N VAL A 119 -1.85 6.89 -17.37
CA VAL A 119 -1.49 5.48 -17.62
C VAL A 119 -0.20 5.43 -18.45
N PRO A 120 0.90 4.82 -17.95
CA PRO A 120 2.08 4.57 -18.76
C PRO A 120 1.81 3.45 -19.79
N ASP A 121 2.32 3.62 -21.00
CA ASP A 121 2.35 2.58 -22.03
C ASP A 121 3.49 1.59 -21.73
N TYR A 122 3.24 0.71 -20.77
CA TYR A 122 4.23 -0.27 -20.30
C TYR A 122 3.55 -1.57 -19.84
N PRO A 123 4.13 -2.75 -20.15
CA PRO A 123 3.58 -4.02 -19.70
C PRO A 123 3.65 -4.16 -18.18
N VAL A 124 2.58 -4.69 -17.59
CA VAL A 124 2.49 -4.94 -16.14
C VAL A 124 3.05 -6.33 -15.83
N GLY A 125 4.01 -6.39 -14.91
CA GLY A 125 4.67 -7.59 -14.41
C GLY A 125 3.76 -8.49 -13.56
N GLY A 126 4.23 -9.70 -13.29
CA GLY A 126 3.45 -10.73 -12.60
C GLY A 126 3.22 -10.40 -11.14
N ALA A 127 4.26 -9.91 -10.46
CA ALA A 127 4.21 -9.48 -9.06
C ALA A 127 3.10 -8.46 -8.83
N THR A 128 3.06 -7.40 -9.64
CA THR A 128 2.09 -6.31 -9.53
C THR A 128 0.66 -6.76 -9.82
N GLN A 129 0.45 -7.57 -10.87
CA GLN A 129 -0.88 -8.12 -11.18
C GLN A 129 -1.38 -9.00 -10.03
N LYS A 130 -0.50 -9.84 -9.46
CA LYS A 130 -0.83 -10.73 -8.35
C LYS A 130 -1.18 -9.93 -7.09
N ALA A 131 -0.47 -8.85 -6.79
CA ALA A 131 -0.74 -7.97 -5.65
C ALA A 131 -2.17 -7.41 -5.69
N VAL A 132 -2.51 -6.73 -6.79
CA VAL A 132 -3.85 -6.14 -7.01
C VAL A 132 -4.93 -7.22 -6.99
N LYS A 133 -4.70 -8.35 -7.68
CA LYS A 133 -5.65 -9.46 -7.72
C LYS A 133 -5.89 -10.07 -6.34
N SER A 134 -4.84 -10.23 -5.53
CA SER A 134 -4.93 -10.83 -4.19
C SER A 134 -5.83 -9.98 -3.29
N PHE A 135 -5.61 -8.66 -3.28
CA PHE A 135 -6.39 -7.74 -2.46
C PHE A 135 -7.87 -7.73 -2.89
N LEU A 136 -8.15 -7.56 -4.19
CA LEU A 136 -9.52 -7.58 -4.71
C LEU A 136 -10.22 -8.92 -4.50
N SER A 137 -9.50 -10.04 -4.61
CA SER A 137 -10.08 -11.37 -4.39
C SER A 137 -10.43 -11.60 -2.93
N PHE A 138 -9.60 -11.11 -2.00
CA PHE A 138 -9.88 -11.17 -0.58
C PHE A 138 -11.18 -10.40 -0.25
N LEU A 139 -11.27 -9.14 -0.68
CA LEU A 139 -12.41 -8.27 -0.38
C LEU A 139 -13.72 -8.79 -0.98
N LYS A 140 -13.67 -9.47 -2.13
CA LYS A 140 -14.86 -10.05 -2.76
C LYS A 140 -15.61 -11.05 -1.88
N SER A 141 -14.92 -11.74 -0.98
CA SER A 141 -15.50 -12.76 -0.09
C SER A 141 -15.38 -12.40 1.39
N ALA A 142 -14.89 -11.21 1.72
CA ALA A 142 -14.69 -10.79 3.10
C ALA A 142 -16.03 -10.53 3.78
N THR A 143 -16.12 -10.87 5.06
CA THR A 143 -17.12 -10.30 5.96
C THR A 143 -16.85 -8.82 6.18
N THR A 144 -17.83 -8.11 6.74
CA THR A 144 -17.68 -6.68 7.06
C THR A 144 -16.50 -6.39 7.97
N LEU A 145 -16.29 -7.19 9.03
CA LEU A 145 -15.16 -7.02 9.94
C LEU A 145 -13.82 -7.29 9.24
N GLU A 146 -13.75 -8.35 8.42
CA GLU A 146 -12.54 -8.66 7.65
C GLU A 146 -12.22 -7.57 6.62
N ALA A 147 -13.21 -7.00 5.95
CA ALA A 147 -13.00 -5.93 4.97
C ALA A 147 -12.46 -4.66 5.64
N MET A 148 -13.03 -4.25 6.78
CA MET A 148 -12.54 -3.10 7.55
C MET A 148 -11.12 -3.35 8.08
N ALA A 149 -10.84 -4.54 8.61
CA ALA A 149 -9.51 -4.91 9.11
C ALA A 149 -8.47 -5.02 7.97
N ALA A 150 -8.86 -5.53 6.80
CA ALA A 150 -8.01 -5.64 5.62
C ALA A 150 -7.51 -4.28 5.12
N VAL A 151 -8.39 -3.28 5.04
CA VAL A 151 -8.01 -1.92 4.66
C VAL A 151 -7.29 -1.24 5.82
N GLY A 152 -7.95 -1.09 6.98
CA GLY A 152 -7.38 -0.34 8.10
C GLY A 152 -6.06 -0.92 8.60
N LEU A 153 -6.03 -2.18 8.98
CA LEU A 153 -4.84 -2.80 9.57
C LEU A 153 -3.86 -3.33 8.53
N GLY A 154 -4.38 -3.84 7.41
CA GLY A 154 -3.59 -4.51 6.38
C GLY A 154 -2.99 -3.60 5.32
N SER A 155 -3.40 -2.32 5.26
CA SER A 155 -2.92 -1.31 4.31
C SER A 155 -2.58 -0.01 5.05
N GLU A 156 -3.59 0.68 5.59
CA GLU A 156 -3.44 2.07 6.11
C GLU A 156 -2.51 2.18 7.33
N LEU A 157 -2.53 1.18 8.23
CA LEU A 157 -1.74 1.18 9.47
C LEU A 157 -0.27 1.55 9.25
N PHE A 158 0.32 1.07 8.15
CA PHE A 158 1.74 1.21 7.87
C PHE A 158 2.05 1.92 6.55
N ALA A 159 1.04 2.27 5.75
CA ALA A 159 1.25 2.86 4.43
C ALA A 159 2.06 4.16 4.52
N GLY A 160 1.76 5.05 5.48
CA GLY A 160 2.56 6.26 5.71
C GLY A 160 4.02 5.98 6.03
N LEU A 161 4.30 4.96 6.85
CA LEU A 161 5.67 4.54 7.16
C LEU A 161 6.39 3.98 5.93
N VAL A 162 5.78 3.01 5.23
CA VAL A 162 6.40 2.34 4.08
C VAL A 162 6.63 3.32 2.94
N MET A 163 5.63 4.15 2.59
CA MET A 163 5.78 5.16 1.54
C MET A 163 6.82 6.22 1.94
N GLY A 164 6.88 6.60 3.22
CA GLY A 164 7.93 7.47 3.74
C GLY A 164 9.33 6.89 3.52
N GLU A 165 9.55 5.63 3.89
CA GLU A 165 10.83 4.94 3.68
C GLU A 165 11.19 4.85 2.17
N ILE A 166 10.22 4.53 1.30
CA ILE A 166 10.44 4.56 -0.16
C ILE A 166 10.87 5.96 -0.61
N GLY A 167 10.16 7.00 -0.18
CA GLY A 167 10.48 8.38 -0.51
C GLY A 167 11.87 8.80 -0.05
N GLN A 168 12.30 8.39 1.14
CA GLN A 168 13.64 8.65 1.66
C GLN A 168 14.71 7.86 0.91
N GLY A 169 14.48 6.58 0.63
CA GLY A 169 15.39 5.74 -0.14
C GLY A 169 15.64 6.28 -1.55
N LEU A 170 14.58 6.76 -2.23
CA LEU A 170 14.69 7.39 -3.56
C LEU A 170 15.51 8.68 -3.59
N ARG A 171 15.77 9.32 -2.44
CA ARG A 171 16.67 10.49 -2.34
C ARG A 171 18.15 10.11 -2.28
N HIS A 172 18.49 8.82 -2.27
CA HIS A 172 19.89 8.40 -2.24
C HIS A 172 20.69 9.02 -3.41
N PRO A 173 21.93 9.50 -3.20
CA PRO A 173 22.70 10.19 -4.25
C PRO A 173 22.88 9.39 -5.54
N ASN A 174 23.00 8.05 -5.45
CA ASN A 174 23.15 7.17 -6.61
C ASN A 174 21.98 7.26 -7.61
N TYR A 175 20.76 7.56 -7.16
CA TYR A 175 19.59 7.65 -8.04
C TYR A 175 19.38 9.04 -8.62
N ASN A 176 20.15 10.03 -8.16
CA ASN A 176 19.91 11.46 -8.42
C ASN A 176 21.09 12.12 -9.14
N GLN A 177 21.97 11.34 -9.78
CA GLN A 177 23.17 11.87 -10.44
C GLN A 177 22.86 12.61 -11.75
N GLU A 178 21.96 12.06 -12.57
CA GLU A 178 21.62 12.63 -13.89
C GLU A 178 20.36 13.48 -13.83
N THR A 179 19.28 12.90 -13.31
CA THR A 179 17.98 13.55 -13.14
C THR A 179 17.55 13.40 -11.68
N ARG A 180 17.04 14.48 -11.11
CA ARG A 180 16.51 14.45 -9.75
C ARG A 180 15.19 13.69 -9.74
N VAL A 181 15.12 12.63 -8.93
CA VAL A 181 13.90 11.85 -8.70
C VAL A 181 12.88 12.72 -7.96
N ASN A 182 11.66 12.79 -8.49
CA ASN A 182 10.58 13.49 -7.83
C ASN A 182 9.89 12.56 -6.81
N VAL A 183 10.13 12.82 -5.54
CA VAL A 183 9.58 12.02 -4.43
C VAL A 183 8.28 12.58 -3.83
N GLY A 184 7.65 13.56 -4.48
CA GLY A 184 6.48 14.27 -3.94
C GLY A 184 5.31 13.35 -3.59
N PHE A 185 5.01 12.38 -4.46
CA PHE A 185 3.99 11.36 -4.22
C PHE A 185 4.20 10.61 -2.90
N TRP A 186 5.41 10.10 -2.68
CA TRP A 186 5.75 9.28 -1.53
C TRP A 186 5.70 10.08 -0.22
N MET A 187 6.17 11.32 -0.25
CA MET A 187 6.21 12.18 0.94
C MET A 187 4.82 12.68 1.34
N ALA A 188 3.94 12.95 0.37
CA ALA A 188 2.56 13.37 0.67
C ALA A 188 1.79 12.32 1.48
N HIS A 189 2.01 11.03 1.20
CA HIS A 189 1.38 9.94 1.96
C HIS A 189 1.95 9.84 3.38
N ALA A 190 3.27 10.03 3.56
CA ALA A 190 3.90 9.98 4.88
C ALA A 190 3.42 11.09 5.83
N ASP A 191 3.20 12.31 5.31
CA ASP A 191 3.00 13.51 6.13
C ASP A 191 1.53 13.96 6.26
N GLU A 192 0.69 13.72 5.24
CA GLU A 192 -0.62 14.42 5.13
C GLU A 192 -1.85 13.50 5.23
N HIS A 193 -1.79 12.29 4.66
CA HIS A 193 -3.00 11.49 4.41
C HIS A 193 -3.15 10.29 5.36
N GLU A 194 -2.10 9.51 5.53
CA GLU A 194 -2.17 8.16 6.10
C GLU A 194 -2.51 8.09 7.60
N PRO A 195 -2.01 8.97 8.50
CA PRO A 195 -2.36 8.90 9.91
C PRO A 195 -3.87 9.02 10.17
N ARG A 196 -4.58 9.73 9.27
CA ARG A 196 -6.02 9.98 9.38
C ARG A 196 -6.84 8.79 8.89
N HIS A 197 -6.48 8.20 7.74
CA HIS A 197 -7.22 7.07 7.16
C HIS A 197 -7.17 5.84 8.06
N TYR A 198 -5.99 5.55 8.63
CA TYR A 198 -5.88 4.48 9.61
C TYR A 198 -6.73 4.77 10.85
N GLN A 199 -6.66 5.99 11.40
CA GLN A 199 -7.40 6.34 12.61
C GLN A 199 -8.92 6.16 12.43
N LEU A 200 -9.48 6.55 11.28
CA LEU A 200 -10.90 6.35 10.99
C LEU A 200 -11.30 4.88 10.96
N CYS A 201 -10.47 4.00 10.38
CA CYS A 201 -10.73 2.57 10.39
C CYS A 201 -10.57 1.98 11.81
N LYS A 202 -9.54 2.42 12.53
CA LYS A 202 -9.24 2.00 13.91
C LYS A 202 -10.40 2.32 14.85
N ASP A 203 -10.99 3.51 14.74
CA ASP A 203 -12.12 3.92 15.58
C ASP A 203 -13.30 2.94 15.46
N VAL A 204 -13.52 2.36 14.28
CA VAL A 204 -14.54 1.32 14.06
C VAL A 204 -14.08 -0.02 14.64
N LEU A 205 -12.82 -0.39 14.43
CA LEU A 205 -12.30 -1.69 14.87
C LEU A 205 -12.18 -1.81 16.40
N LEU A 206 -12.06 -0.69 17.11
CA LEU A 206 -12.01 -0.66 18.58
C LEU A 206 -13.32 -1.08 19.26
N ASP A 207 -14.45 -1.08 18.54
CA ASP A 207 -15.73 -1.61 19.03
C ASP A 207 -15.71 -3.14 19.22
N PHE A 208 -14.70 -3.83 18.67
CA PHE A 208 -14.59 -5.28 18.63
C PHE A 208 -13.44 -5.76 19.51
N SER A 209 -13.76 -6.42 20.62
CA SER A 209 -12.79 -6.75 21.67
C SER A 209 -12.82 -8.19 22.12
N SER A 210 -13.75 -9.03 21.62
CA SER A 210 -13.72 -10.44 21.97
C SER A 210 -12.50 -11.13 21.34
N PRO A 211 -11.95 -12.20 21.96
CA PRO A 211 -10.80 -12.91 21.40
C PRO A 211 -11.02 -13.42 19.97
N GLU A 212 -12.24 -13.81 19.61
CA GLU A 212 -12.59 -14.28 18.26
C GLU A 212 -12.58 -13.14 17.23
N GLU A 213 -13.11 -11.97 17.60
CA GLU A 213 -13.09 -10.78 16.74
C GLU A 213 -11.66 -10.27 16.56
N LEU A 214 -10.87 -10.17 17.63
CA LEU A 214 -9.46 -9.78 17.57
C LEU A 214 -8.66 -10.73 16.69
N GLN A 215 -8.95 -12.03 16.78
CA GLN A 215 -8.34 -13.04 15.92
C GLN A 215 -8.71 -12.86 14.44
N THR A 216 -9.97 -12.49 14.16
CA THR A 216 -10.47 -12.18 12.82
C THR A 216 -9.78 -10.95 12.25
N ILE A 217 -9.73 -9.86 13.03
CA ILE A 217 -9.04 -8.61 12.67
C ILE A 217 -7.58 -8.88 12.34
N TYR A 218 -6.88 -9.61 13.21
CA TYR A 218 -5.47 -9.98 13.00
C TYR A 218 -5.28 -10.77 11.70
N ARG A 219 -6.10 -11.81 11.46
CA ARG A 219 -5.96 -12.66 10.27
C ARG A 219 -6.20 -11.88 8.99
N ALA A 220 -7.23 -11.04 8.95
CA ALA A 220 -7.54 -10.22 7.78
C ALA A 220 -6.44 -9.19 7.51
N GLY A 221 -6.05 -8.42 8.53
CA GLY A 221 -4.98 -7.42 8.40
C GLY A 221 -3.65 -8.04 8.01
N LEU A 222 -3.22 -9.11 8.69
CA LEU A 222 -1.98 -9.80 8.36
C LEU A 222 -2.00 -10.38 6.94
N THR A 223 -3.12 -10.94 6.50
CA THR A 223 -3.24 -11.53 5.14
C THR A 223 -2.93 -10.50 4.07
N ILE A 224 -3.48 -9.29 4.21
CA ILE A 224 -3.24 -8.20 3.26
C ILE A 224 -1.83 -7.62 3.42
N ALA A 225 -1.36 -7.37 4.64
CA ALA A 225 -0.01 -6.86 4.88
C ALA A 225 1.06 -7.79 4.27
N LEU A 226 0.92 -9.11 4.47
CA LEU A 226 1.81 -10.09 3.85
C LEU A 226 1.63 -10.20 2.34
N SER A 227 0.47 -9.83 1.80
CA SER A 227 0.29 -9.74 0.34
C SER A 227 1.08 -8.59 -0.27
N GLU A 228 1.18 -7.46 0.44
CA GLU A 228 2.02 -6.34 0.04
C GLU A 228 3.50 -6.65 0.23
N ALA A 229 3.87 -7.34 1.31
CA ALA A 229 5.25 -7.82 1.47
C ALA A 229 5.68 -8.74 0.31
N ARG A 230 4.80 -9.67 -0.10
CA ARG A 230 5.04 -10.50 -1.29
C ARG A 230 5.17 -9.69 -2.57
N PHE A 231 4.42 -8.59 -2.71
CA PHE A 231 4.56 -7.70 -3.86
C PHE A 231 5.97 -7.11 -3.93
N TYR A 232 6.49 -6.53 -2.84
CA TYR A 232 7.84 -5.97 -2.83
C TYR A 232 8.92 -7.05 -3.07
N ASP A 233 8.77 -8.24 -2.49
CA ASP A 233 9.74 -9.32 -2.65
C ASP A 233 9.73 -9.92 -4.07
N GLU A 234 8.54 -10.17 -4.65
CA GLU A 234 8.46 -10.67 -6.04
C GLU A 234 8.88 -9.59 -7.05
N LEU A 235 8.54 -8.32 -6.82
CA LEU A 235 8.99 -7.22 -7.67
C LEU A 235 10.50 -7.02 -7.59
N TYR A 236 11.09 -7.21 -6.41
CA TYR A 236 12.54 -7.24 -6.25
C TYR A 236 13.18 -8.28 -7.17
N GLU A 237 12.69 -9.52 -7.16
CA GLU A 237 13.22 -10.58 -8.03
C GLU A 237 13.04 -10.24 -9.52
N GLU A 238 11.87 -9.73 -9.92
CA GLU A 238 11.61 -9.29 -11.30
C GLU A 238 12.57 -8.17 -11.73
N MET A 239 12.94 -7.26 -10.84
CA MET A 239 13.88 -6.16 -11.10
C MET A 239 15.34 -6.62 -11.18
N ILE A 240 15.75 -7.60 -10.37
CA ILE A 240 17.13 -8.12 -10.37
C ILE A 240 17.39 -9.06 -11.55
N ALA A 241 16.35 -9.73 -12.06
CA ALA A 241 16.47 -10.62 -13.21
C ALA A 241 16.60 -9.91 -14.57
N LYS A 242 16.32 -8.59 -14.62
CA LYS A 242 16.46 -7.75 -15.82
C LYS A 242 17.82 -7.05 -15.85
#